data_AF-A0A0V0J779-F1
#
_entry.id   AF-A0A0V0J779-F1
#
_cell.length_a   1.000
_cell.length_b   1.000
_cell.length_c   1.000
_cell.angle_alpha   90.00
_cell.angle_beta   90.00
_cell.angle_gamma   90.00
#
_symmetry.space_group_name_H-M   'P 1'
#
loop_
_entity.id
_entity.type
_entity.pdbx_description
1 polymer ?
#
loop_
_entity_poly.entity_id
_entity_poly.type
_entity_poly.pdbx_seq_one_letter_code
_entity_poly.pdbx_strand_id
1 'polypeptide(L)'
;DDTSHYSHENSFSWSAEVNRVRQEVFKIQAFRPLQLLAINAYLDGRDLILVMPTGAGKSLVYQCPSLLSTPEYCAKFTLVVSPLVSLMTDQALNLQRLGIPSSAIAVLDSSTPAPTQQKILLDICGEGTEKNKHSTIRILFVTPEKLSKSKRLMNRLEKAHSRGRLARIAIDEVHCVSQWGNDFRPDYKFLHVLKTQFPSIPILGLTATASAEVVLDVQKMLGLPQDNCLVLRSGYNRPNLNYQALFRPGTLTSTYPAIIRLLKTKFAGQSAHCLALDAKTRQLFKLGFSGWIVSWVRRYSSPSKPQRHEFTDCIERLLKFYLSHLLPFSKGHRRLVCGPAAAGYCCRLLPRKR
;
A
#
# COMPACT_ATOMS: atom_id res chain seq x y z
N ASP A 1 19.27 20.41 -7.94
CA ASP A 1 19.98 19.23 -7.40
C ASP A 1 20.31 18.21 -8.44
N ASP A 2 21.60 17.91 -8.58
CA ASP A 2 22.09 16.81 -9.40
C ASP A 2 21.77 15.46 -8.70
N THR A 3 20.58 14.96 -8.96
CA THR A 3 20.08 13.68 -8.42
C THR A 3 20.53 12.47 -9.26
N SER A 4 21.34 12.72 -10.29
CA SER A 4 21.81 11.66 -11.21
C SER A 4 22.61 10.59 -10.47
N HIS A 5 23.37 10.99 -9.44
CA HIS A 5 24.18 10.07 -8.65
C HIS A 5 23.36 8.95 -7.96
N TYR A 6 22.13 9.24 -7.53
CA TYR A 6 21.23 8.23 -6.95
C TYR A 6 20.70 7.22 -7.97
N SER A 7 20.86 7.47 -9.27
CA SER A 7 20.39 6.57 -10.33
C SER A 7 21.35 5.40 -10.60
N HIS A 8 22.58 5.44 -10.08
CA HIS A 8 23.57 4.40 -10.32
C HIS A 8 23.32 3.15 -9.45
N GLU A 9 23.39 1.98 -10.08
CA GLU A 9 23.10 0.69 -9.42
C GLU A 9 24.19 0.23 -8.46
N ASN A 10 25.46 0.60 -8.69
CA ASN A 10 26.62 0.02 -8.00
C ASN A 10 27.52 1.05 -7.30
N SER A 11 27.00 2.23 -6.98
CA SER A 11 27.79 3.33 -6.40
C SER A 11 27.70 3.46 -4.87
N PHE A 12 26.84 2.68 -4.21
CA PHE A 12 26.59 2.81 -2.77
C PHE A 12 26.98 1.54 -2.01
N SER A 13 27.31 1.69 -0.72
CA SER A 13 27.67 0.57 0.16
C SER A 13 26.54 -0.47 0.31
N TRP A 14 25.29 -0.05 0.12
CA TRP A 14 24.10 -0.90 0.17
C TRP A 14 23.68 -1.49 -1.19
N SER A 15 24.33 -1.13 -2.30
CA SER A 15 23.93 -1.51 -3.67
C SER A 15 23.79 -3.02 -3.84
N ALA A 16 24.76 -3.80 -3.37
CA ALA A 16 24.73 -5.25 -3.46
C ALA A 16 23.53 -5.85 -2.72
N GLU A 17 23.23 -5.33 -1.53
CA GLU A 17 22.13 -5.81 -0.69
C GLU A 17 20.75 -5.39 -1.23
N VAL A 18 20.63 -4.18 -1.77
CA VAL A 18 19.43 -3.72 -2.48
C VAL A 18 19.15 -4.63 -3.68
N ASN A 19 20.17 -4.99 -4.45
CA ASN A 19 20.05 -5.93 -5.57
C ASN A 19 19.70 -7.35 -5.10
N ARG A 20 20.30 -7.83 -4.01
CA ARG A 20 19.94 -9.10 -3.40
C ARG A 20 18.46 -9.13 -3.00
N VAL A 21 17.97 -8.15 -2.26
CA VAL A 21 16.55 -8.06 -1.85
C VAL A 21 15.62 -7.99 -3.06
N ARG A 22 15.97 -7.19 -4.07
CA ARG A 22 15.22 -7.10 -5.34
C ARG A 22 15.05 -8.47 -6.01
N GLN A 23 16.13 -9.23 -6.15
CA GLN A 23 16.15 -10.50 -6.85
C GLN A 23 15.62 -11.66 -6.00
N GLU A 24 16.02 -11.73 -4.73
CA GLU A 24 15.74 -12.86 -3.85
C GLU A 24 14.39 -12.77 -3.14
N VAL A 25 13.96 -11.57 -2.74
CA VAL A 25 12.71 -11.36 -2.02
C VAL A 25 11.60 -10.96 -3.00
N PHE A 26 11.79 -9.86 -3.72
CA PHE A 26 10.73 -9.31 -4.58
C PHE A 26 10.63 -10.01 -5.94
N LYS A 27 11.65 -10.79 -6.33
CA LYS A 27 11.67 -11.56 -7.59
C LYS A 27 11.40 -10.69 -8.83
N ILE A 28 11.89 -9.45 -8.83
CA ILE A 28 11.75 -8.52 -9.97
C ILE A 28 13.05 -8.37 -10.75
N GLN A 29 12.96 -8.30 -12.08
CA GLN A 29 14.12 -8.27 -12.98
C GLN A 29 14.87 -6.93 -12.96
N ALA A 30 14.16 -5.82 -12.80
CA ALA A 30 14.73 -4.48 -12.73
C ALA A 30 13.83 -3.56 -11.91
N PHE A 31 14.41 -2.49 -11.37
CA PHE A 31 13.63 -1.40 -10.81
C PHE A 31 12.91 -0.63 -11.92
N ARG A 32 11.68 -0.19 -11.63
CA ARG A 32 10.97 0.74 -12.50
C ARG A 32 11.56 2.15 -12.37
N PRO A 33 11.26 3.05 -13.32
CA PRO A 33 11.72 4.43 -13.25
C PRO A 33 11.47 5.06 -11.88
N LEU A 34 12.46 5.82 -11.41
CA LEU A 34 12.54 6.49 -10.10
C LEU A 34 12.63 5.58 -8.87
N GLN A 35 12.35 4.28 -8.94
CA GLN A 35 12.37 3.43 -7.74
C GLN A 35 13.76 3.32 -7.12
N LEU A 36 14.78 3.02 -7.93
CA LEU A 36 16.16 2.91 -7.44
C LEU A 36 16.68 4.24 -6.91
N LEU A 37 16.44 5.33 -7.65
CA LEU A 37 16.79 6.69 -7.26
C LEU A 37 16.18 7.02 -5.88
N ALA A 38 14.88 6.77 -5.71
CA ALA A 38 14.18 6.99 -4.46
C ALA A 38 14.71 6.10 -3.32
N ILE A 39 15.02 4.83 -3.60
CA ILE A 39 15.60 3.89 -2.63
C ILE A 39 16.97 4.38 -2.16
N ASN A 40 17.84 4.77 -3.08
CA ASN A 40 19.19 5.24 -2.77
C ASN A 40 19.14 6.55 -1.96
N ALA A 41 18.34 7.53 -2.38
CA ALA A 41 18.15 8.77 -1.63
C ALA A 41 17.60 8.52 -0.22
N TYR A 42 16.67 7.56 -0.08
CA TYR A 42 16.07 7.23 1.21
C TYR A 42 17.04 6.48 2.14
N LEU A 43 17.92 5.64 1.59
CA LEU A 43 19.00 4.99 2.33
C LEU A 43 20.11 5.97 2.73
N ASP A 44 20.35 6.99 1.91
CA ASP A 44 21.29 8.10 2.17
C ASP A 44 20.76 9.12 3.19
N GLY A 45 19.58 8.87 3.79
CA GLY A 45 19.04 9.72 4.85
C GLY A 45 18.33 10.99 4.37
N ARG A 46 18.01 11.10 3.08
CA ARG A 46 17.24 12.23 2.54
C ARG A 46 15.75 12.09 2.85
N ASP A 47 15.13 13.20 3.23
CA ASP A 47 13.67 13.32 3.21
C ASP A 47 13.18 13.38 1.75
N LEU A 48 12.13 12.65 1.43
CA LEU A 48 11.67 12.44 0.04
C LEU A 48 10.16 12.60 -0.08
N ILE A 49 9.68 13.25 -1.14
CA ILE A 49 8.30 13.13 -1.61
C ILE A 49 8.31 12.46 -2.98
N LEU A 50 7.67 11.28 -3.06
CA LEU A 50 7.58 10.48 -4.27
C LEU A 50 6.15 10.50 -4.82
N VAL A 51 5.99 11.16 -5.96
CA VAL A 51 4.74 11.24 -6.72
C VAL A 51 4.82 10.28 -7.90
N MET A 52 4.20 9.11 -7.77
CA MET A 52 4.15 8.08 -8.82
C MET A 52 2.77 7.47 -8.95
N PRO A 53 2.25 7.21 -10.17
CA PRO A 53 0.88 6.75 -10.36
C PRO A 53 0.60 5.42 -9.65
N THR A 54 -0.68 5.15 -9.39
CA THR A 54 -1.11 3.90 -8.74
C THR A 54 -0.62 2.67 -9.51
N GLY A 55 -0.10 1.68 -8.80
CA GLY A 55 0.48 0.49 -9.42
C GLY A 55 1.87 0.69 -10.03
N ALA A 56 2.49 1.87 -9.94
CA ALA A 56 3.88 2.08 -10.36
C ALA A 56 4.91 1.43 -9.42
N GLY A 57 4.48 0.93 -8.25
CA GLY A 57 5.34 0.20 -7.31
C GLY A 57 5.93 1.08 -6.20
N LYS A 58 5.19 2.09 -5.74
CA LYS A 58 5.59 2.99 -4.64
C LYS A 58 6.01 2.26 -3.37
N SER A 59 5.31 1.18 -3.02
CA SER A 59 5.57 0.44 -1.77
C SER A 59 6.97 -0.19 -1.73
N LEU A 60 7.51 -0.58 -2.88
CA LEU A 60 8.86 -1.15 -2.97
C LEU A 60 9.93 -0.20 -2.40
N VAL A 61 9.72 1.12 -2.52
CA VAL A 61 10.69 2.15 -2.12
C VAL A 61 10.92 2.15 -0.61
N TYR A 62 9.92 1.86 0.22
CA TYR A 62 10.14 1.67 1.66
C TYR A 62 10.34 0.20 2.04
N GLN A 63 9.72 -0.75 1.32
CA GLN A 63 9.81 -2.16 1.68
C GLN A 63 11.22 -2.73 1.43
N CYS A 64 11.87 -2.38 0.31
CA CYS A 64 13.20 -2.88 -0.02
C CYS A 64 14.25 -2.44 1.02
N PRO A 65 14.41 -1.14 1.36
CA PRO A 65 15.27 -0.70 2.44
C PRO A 65 14.98 -1.38 3.79
N SER A 66 13.71 -1.69 4.08
CA SER A 66 13.33 -2.32 5.34
C SER A 66 13.85 -3.75 5.51
N LEU A 67 14.21 -4.41 4.42
CA LEU A 67 14.53 -5.85 4.38
C LEU A 67 16.01 -6.13 4.11
N LEU A 68 16.88 -5.11 4.13
CA LEU A 68 18.33 -5.27 3.99
C LEU A 68 18.90 -6.04 5.20
N SER A 69 19.73 -7.05 4.98
CA SER A 69 20.25 -7.97 5.99
C SER A 69 21.64 -7.62 6.51
N THR A 70 22.25 -6.53 6.05
CA THR A 70 23.55 -6.11 6.59
C THR A 70 23.42 -5.77 8.08
N PRO A 71 24.50 -5.88 8.88
CA PRO A 71 24.48 -5.57 10.31
C PRO A 71 23.92 -4.18 10.64
N GLU A 72 24.12 -3.22 9.74
CA GLU A 72 23.61 -1.86 9.85
C GLU A 72 22.06 -1.78 9.83
N TYR A 73 21.39 -2.67 9.10
CA TYR A 73 19.93 -2.61 8.87
C TYR A 73 19.16 -3.76 9.52
N CYS A 74 19.79 -4.89 9.80
CA CYS A 74 19.08 -6.13 10.15
C CYS A 74 18.31 -6.06 11.47
N ALA A 75 18.76 -5.23 12.41
CA ALA A 75 18.12 -5.00 13.71
C ALA A 75 17.21 -3.76 13.75
N LYS A 76 16.98 -3.11 12.60
CA LYS A 76 16.20 -1.88 12.48
C LYS A 76 14.88 -2.10 11.75
N PHE A 77 13.93 -1.19 11.96
CA PHE A 77 12.62 -1.22 11.31
C PHE A 77 12.23 0.12 10.68
N THR A 78 11.32 0.05 9.73
CA THR A 78 10.65 1.20 9.13
C THR A 78 9.24 1.33 9.71
N LEU A 79 8.90 2.54 10.18
CA LEU A 79 7.53 2.91 10.52
C LEU A 79 6.79 3.32 9.25
N VAL A 80 5.64 2.71 8.96
CA VAL A 80 4.80 3.03 7.81
C VAL A 80 3.45 3.53 8.29
N VAL A 81 3.17 4.82 8.08
CA VAL A 81 1.87 5.42 8.36
C VAL A 81 1.01 5.31 7.11
N SER A 82 -0.15 4.66 7.19
CA SER A 82 -1.04 4.48 6.04
C SER A 82 -2.49 4.70 6.45
N PRO A 83 -3.34 5.26 5.57
CA PRO A 83 -4.64 5.71 6.01
C PRO A 83 -5.62 4.54 6.18
N LEU A 84 -5.45 3.46 5.43
CA LEU A 84 -6.45 2.39 5.36
C LEU A 84 -5.89 1.12 5.98
N VAL A 85 -6.56 0.62 7.02
CA VAL A 85 -6.24 -0.68 7.64
C VAL A 85 -6.23 -1.80 6.62
N SER A 86 -7.17 -1.78 5.66
CA SER A 86 -7.16 -2.73 4.54
C SER A 86 -5.85 -2.67 3.77
N LEU A 87 -5.38 -1.48 3.37
CA LEU A 87 -4.14 -1.35 2.61
C LEU A 87 -2.93 -1.86 3.39
N MET A 88 -2.84 -1.59 4.69
CA MET A 88 -1.78 -2.11 5.54
C MET A 88 -1.79 -3.64 5.61
N THR A 89 -2.96 -4.23 5.85
CA THR A 89 -3.14 -5.69 5.90
C THR A 89 -2.78 -6.34 4.56
N ASP A 90 -3.17 -5.70 3.45
CA ASP A 90 -2.90 -6.19 2.10
C ASP A 90 -1.39 -6.22 1.82
N GLN A 91 -0.67 -5.15 2.20
CA GLN A 91 0.78 -5.08 2.09
C GLN A 91 1.46 -6.12 2.97
N ALA A 92 1.01 -6.30 4.22
CA ALA A 92 1.54 -7.30 5.14
C ALA A 92 1.36 -8.72 4.59
N LEU A 93 0.17 -9.07 4.09
CA LEU A 93 -0.10 -10.37 3.47
C LEU A 93 0.73 -10.59 2.21
N ASN A 94 0.93 -9.55 1.39
CA ASN A 94 1.76 -9.66 0.19
C ASN A 94 3.23 -9.94 0.55
N LEU A 95 3.78 -9.27 1.56
CA LEU A 95 5.13 -9.54 2.05
C LEU A 95 5.26 -10.97 2.61
N GLN A 96 4.26 -11.46 3.35
CA GLN A 96 4.22 -12.85 3.83
C GLN A 96 4.21 -13.87 2.68
N ARG A 97 3.48 -13.58 1.59
CA ARG A 97 3.48 -14.42 0.37
C ARG A 97 4.83 -14.43 -0.34
N LEU A 98 5.63 -13.37 -0.18
CA LEU A 98 7.02 -13.31 -0.66
C LEU A 98 8.01 -14.03 0.27
N GLY A 99 7.53 -14.70 1.32
CA GLY A 99 8.35 -15.47 2.25
C GLY A 99 8.91 -14.68 3.43
N ILE A 100 8.50 -13.42 3.61
CA ILE A 100 8.88 -12.64 4.79
C ILE A 100 8.15 -13.20 6.02
N PRO A 101 8.86 -13.54 7.11
CA PRO A 101 8.25 -14.06 8.32
C PRO A 101 7.16 -13.12 8.85
N SER A 102 6.05 -13.68 9.33
CA SER A 102 4.96 -12.88 9.92
C SER A 102 5.43 -12.07 11.14
N SER A 103 6.43 -12.55 11.88
CA SER A 103 7.03 -11.82 13.00
C SER A 103 7.81 -10.57 12.57
N ALA A 104 8.23 -10.50 11.30
CA ALA A 104 8.93 -9.34 10.75
C ALA A 104 8.00 -8.18 10.34
N ILE A 105 6.69 -8.39 10.36
CA ILE A 105 5.70 -7.42 9.90
C ILE A 105 4.64 -7.26 10.99
N ALA A 106 4.48 -6.05 11.49
CA ALA A 106 3.44 -5.71 12.44
C ALA A 106 2.43 -4.74 11.81
N VAL A 107 1.14 -4.92 12.12
CA VAL A 107 0.07 -3.99 11.80
C VAL A 107 -0.56 -3.56 13.12
N LEU A 108 -0.63 -2.24 13.34
CA LEU A 108 -1.13 -1.67 14.58
C LEU A 108 -2.17 -0.59 14.28
N ASP A 109 -3.41 -0.87 14.62
CA ASP A 109 -4.53 0.04 14.48
C ASP A 109 -5.37 0.08 15.79
N SER A 110 -6.54 0.71 15.75
CA SER A 110 -7.42 0.81 16.92
C SER A 110 -8.06 -0.54 17.31
N SER A 111 -8.25 -1.46 16.36
CA SER A 111 -8.88 -2.77 16.57
C SER A 111 -7.92 -3.87 17.02
N THR A 112 -6.61 -3.62 17.00
CA THR A 112 -5.60 -4.61 17.40
C THR A 112 -5.80 -5.01 18.88
N PRO A 113 -5.87 -6.30 19.24
CA PRO A 113 -6.07 -6.72 20.63
C PRO A 113 -4.94 -6.27 21.57
N ALA A 114 -5.27 -5.87 22.81
CA ALA A 114 -4.30 -5.32 23.77
C ALA A 114 -3.06 -6.20 24.01
N PRO A 115 -3.15 -7.55 24.12
CA PRO A 115 -1.96 -8.40 24.26
C PRO A 115 -1.03 -8.32 23.04
N THR A 116 -1.61 -8.25 21.84
CA THR A 116 -0.86 -8.11 20.58
C THR A 116 -0.19 -6.75 20.50
N GLN A 117 -0.90 -5.68 20.87
CA GLN A 117 -0.32 -4.33 20.94
C GLN A 117 0.88 -4.31 21.90
N GLN A 118 0.74 -4.88 23.10
CA GLN A 118 1.81 -4.91 24.08
C GLN A 118 3.04 -5.65 23.56
N LYS A 119 2.85 -6.80 22.90
CA LYS A 119 3.93 -7.55 22.26
C LYS A 119 4.65 -6.71 21.20
N ILE A 120 3.91 -6.10 20.26
CA ILE A 120 4.50 -5.26 19.21
C ILE A 120 5.32 -4.11 19.82
N LEU A 121 4.78 -3.44 20.84
CA LEU A 121 5.45 -2.30 21.49
C LEU A 121 6.73 -2.70 22.24
N LEU A 122 6.77 -3.89 22.82
CA LEU A 122 7.98 -4.44 23.43
C LEU A 122 9.00 -4.84 22.36
N ASP A 123 8.54 -5.53 21.31
CA ASP A 123 9.37 -5.97 20.19
C ASP A 123 10.04 -4.79 19.49
N ILE A 124 9.36 -3.69 19.16
CA ILE A 124 10.01 -2.55 18.48
C ILE A 124 11.12 -1.91 19.32
N CYS A 125 11.02 -1.98 20.65
CA CYS A 125 12.06 -1.51 21.56
C CYS A 125 13.23 -2.51 21.70
N GLY A 126 13.04 -3.76 21.28
CA GLY A 126 13.94 -4.87 21.58
C GLY A 126 13.85 -5.34 23.03
N GLU A 127 12.72 -5.12 23.72
CA GLU A 127 12.50 -5.56 25.10
C GLU A 127 11.71 -6.88 25.14
N GLY A 128 12.00 -7.77 26.08
CA GLY A 128 11.29 -9.05 26.24
C GLY A 128 11.78 -10.17 25.33
N THR A 129 12.86 -9.93 24.61
CA THR A 129 13.65 -10.99 23.99
C THR A 129 14.66 -11.49 25.03
N GLU A 130 14.81 -12.82 25.15
CA GLU A 130 15.95 -13.46 25.80
C GLU A 130 17.25 -12.71 25.45
N LYS A 131 18.25 -12.67 26.34
CA LYS A 131 19.48 -11.83 26.24
C LYS A 131 20.20 -11.83 24.87
N ASN A 132 19.85 -12.71 23.93
CA ASN A 132 20.42 -12.85 22.60
C ASN A 132 19.41 -12.86 21.42
N LYS A 133 18.11 -12.56 21.61
CA LYS A 133 17.14 -12.52 20.49
C LYS A 133 16.95 -11.08 20.01
N HIS A 134 17.45 -10.73 18.83
CA HIS A 134 17.07 -9.45 18.22
C HIS A 134 15.58 -9.45 17.90
N SER A 135 14.90 -8.33 18.16
CA SER A 135 13.53 -8.17 17.70
C SER A 135 13.47 -8.28 16.17
N THR A 136 12.49 -9.06 15.71
CA THR A 136 12.40 -9.47 14.31
C THR A 136 11.63 -8.48 13.45
N ILE A 137 10.92 -7.51 14.04
CA ILE A 137 10.10 -6.55 13.31
C ILE A 137 11.01 -5.72 12.39
N ARG A 138 10.70 -5.74 11.09
CA ARG A 138 11.35 -4.97 10.03
C ARG A 138 10.44 -3.87 9.50
N ILE A 139 9.12 -4.09 9.53
CA ILE A 139 8.11 -3.12 9.08
C ILE A 139 6.99 -3.05 10.11
N LEU A 140 6.68 -1.85 10.59
CA LEU A 140 5.54 -1.56 11.45
C LEU A 140 4.56 -0.65 10.71
N PHE A 141 3.40 -1.18 10.32
CA PHE A 141 2.30 -0.41 9.76
C PHE A 141 1.42 0.16 10.88
N VAL A 142 1.09 1.45 10.81
CA VAL A 142 0.26 2.14 11.80
C VAL A 142 -0.74 3.09 11.13
N THR A 143 -1.94 3.21 11.68
CA THR A 143 -2.88 4.27 11.27
C THR A 143 -2.48 5.63 11.86
N PRO A 144 -2.76 6.77 11.19
CA PRO A 144 -2.50 8.08 11.76
C PRO A 144 -3.23 8.30 13.09
N GLU A 145 -4.46 7.80 13.26
CA GLU A 145 -5.20 7.89 14.54
C GLU A 145 -4.50 7.17 15.68
N LYS A 146 -3.90 6.00 15.38
CA LYS A 146 -3.24 5.21 16.41
C LYS A 146 -1.97 5.90 16.86
N LEU A 147 -1.25 6.49 15.92
CA LEU A 147 -0.06 7.29 16.17
C LEU A 147 -0.38 8.57 16.94
N SER A 148 -1.44 9.30 16.56
CA SER A 148 -1.85 10.56 17.20
C SER A 148 -2.38 10.37 18.62
N LYS A 149 -3.16 9.31 18.87
CA LYS A 149 -3.85 9.11 20.15
C LYS A 149 -3.04 8.31 21.18
N SER A 150 -2.04 7.53 20.74
CA SER A 150 -1.32 6.62 21.64
C SER A 150 0.02 7.19 22.11
N LYS A 151 -0.01 7.89 23.27
CA LYS A 151 1.22 8.32 23.97
C LYS A 151 2.17 7.14 24.22
N ARG A 152 1.63 5.97 24.56
CA ARG A 152 2.42 4.74 24.77
C ARG A 152 3.19 4.33 23.51
N LEU A 153 2.61 4.47 22.33
CA LEU A 153 3.31 4.18 21.07
C LEU A 153 4.43 5.20 20.82
N MET A 154 4.16 6.50 20.96
CA MET A 154 5.17 7.55 20.81
C MET A 154 6.37 7.35 21.74
N ASN A 155 6.15 7.11 23.04
CA ASN A 155 7.22 6.84 24.00
C ASN A 155 8.06 5.60 23.61
N ARG A 156 7.44 4.60 22.98
CA ARG A 156 8.12 3.38 22.52
C ARG A 156 8.90 3.62 21.23
N LEU A 157 8.42 4.49 20.34
CA LEU A 157 9.16 4.94 19.17
C LEU A 157 10.39 5.76 19.57
N GLU A 158 10.27 6.67 20.55
CA GLU A 158 11.39 7.41 21.14
C GLU A 158 12.44 6.48 21.73
N LYS A 159 12.02 5.49 22.51
CA LYS A 159 12.93 4.48 23.06
C LYS A 159 13.58 3.61 21.99
N ALA A 160 12.86 3.30 20.91
CA ALA A 160 13.41 2.56 19.79
C ALA A 160 14.42 3.40 18.99
N HIS A 161 14.15 4.69 18.82
CA HIS A 161 15.05 5.66 18.19
C HIS A 161 16.34 5.83 18.98
N SER A 162 16.28 6.03 20.29
CA SER A 162 17.47 6.16 21.15
C SER A 162 18.34 4.90 21.18
N ARG A 163 17.75 3.74 20.87
CA ARG A 163 18.45 2.45 20.69
C ARG A 163 18.91 2.19 19.25
N GLY A 164 18.76 3.16 18.34
CA GLY A 164 19.14 3.03 16.93
C GLY A 164 18.31 2.03 16.13
N ARG A 165 17.10 1.67 16.60
CA ARG A 165 16.24 0.66 15.96
C ARG A 165 15.25 1.25 14.95
N LEU A 166 14.75 2.47 15.18
CA LEU A 166 13.92 3.15 14.19
C LEU A 166 14.83 3.70 13.09
N ALA A 167 14.79 3.11 11.90
CA ALA A 167 15.65 3.53 10.79
C ALA A 167 15.04 4.67 9.96
N ARG A 168 13.73 4.62 9.76
CA ARG A 168 13.06 5.21 8.60
C ARG A 168 11.57 5.38 8.86
N ILE A 169 10.96 6.41 8.27
CA ILE A 169 9.52 6.69 8.34
C ILE A 169 8.97 6.85 6.93
N ALA A 170 7.97 6.04 6.57
CA ALA A 170 7.21 6.20 5.33
C ALA A 170 5.78 6.65 5.63
N ILE A 171 5.28 7.64 4.90
CA ILE A 171 3.92 8.15 5.00
C ILE A 171 3.24 7.89 3.65
N ASP A 172 2.33 6.92 3.65
CA ASP A 172 1.52 6.55 2.50
C ASP A 172 0.32 7.50 2.36
N GLU A 173 -0.09 7.75 1.12
CA GLU A 173 -1.07 8.77 0.76
C GLU A 173 -0.81 10.12 1.45
N VAL A 174 0.44 10.59 1.36
CA VAL A 174 0.91 11.80 2.08
C VAL A 174 0.09 13.05 1.75
N HIS A 175 -0.57 13.08 0.60
CA HIS A 175 -1.46 14.17 0.20
C HIS A 175 -2.65 14.38 1.17
N CYS A 176 -3.00 13.39 2.00
CA CYS A 176 -4.04 13.51 3.03
C CYS A 176 -3.74 14.57 4.10
N VAL A 177 -2.50 15.02 4.24
CA VAL A 177 -2.14 16.11 5.18
C VAL A 177 -2.65 17.48 4.71
N SER A 178 -2.78 17.65 3.39
CA SER A 178 -3.16 18.91 2.76
C SER A 178 -4.68 19.01 2.61
N GLN A 179 -5.24 20.16 2.96
CA GLN A 179 -6.66 20.46 2.71
C GLN A 179 -6.97 20.64 1.22
N TRP A 180 -5.94 20.93 0.43
CA TRP A 180 -6.01 21.00 -1.03
C TRP A 180 -5.94 19.61 -1.68
N GLY A 181 -5.67 18.57 -0.88
CA GLY A 181 -5.76 17.19 -1.30
C GLY A 181 -7.21 16.70 -1.40
N ASN A 182 -7.48 15.82 -2.36
CA ASN A 182 -8.81 15.25 -2.58
C ASN A 182 -9.33 14.33 -1.46
N ASP A 183 -8.50 14.04 -0.44
CA ASP A 183 -8.81 13.11 0.67
C ASP A 183 -8.18 13.59 1.99
N PHE A 184 -8.43 14.86 2.35
CA PHE A 184 -7.90 15.45 3.58
C PHE A 184 -8.30 14.64 4.83
N ARG A 185 -7.32 14.33 5.68
CA ARG A 185 -7.52 13.60 6.94
C ARG A 185 -6.91 14.35 8.13
N PRO A 186 -7.71 14.79 9.11
CA PRO A 186 -7.22 15.59 10.24
C PRO A 186 -6.07 14.96 11.02
N ASP A 187 -6.09 13.64 11.26
CA ASP A 187 -5.02 12.94 12.00
C ASP A 187 -3.66 12.98 11.29
N TYR A 188 -3.60 13.25 9.97
CA TYR A 188 -2.32 13.46 9.28
C TYR A 188 -1.63 14.75 9.70
N LYS A 189 -2.35 15.76 10.18
CA LYS A 189 -1.75 17.01 10.67
C LYS A 189 -0.81 16.77 11.86
N PHE A 190 -1.08 15.72 12.65
CA PHE A 190 -0.22 15.34 13.77
C PHE A 190 1.17 14.86 13.32
N LEU A 191 1.32 14.38 12.09
CA LEU A 191 2.55 13.76 11.61
C LEU A 191 3.74 14.74 11.53
N HIS A 192 3.51 16.06 11.59
CA HIS A 192 4.57 17.05 11.80
C HIS A 192 5.50 16.69 12.97
N VAL A 193 4.92 16.15 14.06
CA VAL A 193 5.68 15.78 15.26
C VAL A 193 6.79 14.77 15.00
N LEU A 194 6.65 13.95 13.95
CA LEU A 194 7.63 12.91 13.63
C LEU A 194 8.97 13.52 13.24
N LYS A 195 8.98 14.61 12.46
CA LYS A 195 10.24 15.26 12.08
C LYS A 195 10.87 16.00 13.25
N THR A 196 10.04 16.60 14.11
CA THR A 196 10.51 17.30 15.31
C THR A 196 11.11 16.33 16.35
N GLN A 197 10.48 15.18 16.56
CA GLN A 197 10.94 14.17 17.52
C GLN A 197 12.08 13.31 16.98
N PHE A 198 12.09 13.04 15.66
CA PHE A 198 13.07 12.17 15.01
C PHE A 198 13.80 12.91 13.87
N PRO A 199 14.53 14.00 14.15
CA PRO A 199 15.09 14.87 13.11
C PRO A 199 16.08 14.14 12.20
N SER A 200 16.82 13.17 12.74
CA SER A 200 17.80 12.34 12.02
C SER A 200 17.18 11.20 11.21
N ILE A 201 15.89 10.94 11.36
CA ILE A 201 15.22 9.84 10.66
C ILE A 201 14.61 10.38 9.35
N PRO A 202 14.96 9.82 8.19
CA PRO A 202 14.40 10.27 6.93
C PRO A 202 12.92 9.94 6.82
N ILE A 203 12.15 10.91 6.29
CA ILE A 203 10.73 10.77 6.00
C ILE A 203 10.51 10.62 4.50
N LEU A 204 9.83 9.55 4.10
CA LEU A 204 9.38 9.29 2.74
C LEU A 204 7.86 9.49 2.62
N GLY A 205 7.42 10.59 2.00
CA GLY A 205 6.04 10.83 1.62
C GLY A 205 5.71 10.21 0.25
N LEU A 206 4.63 9.42 0.17
CA LEU A 206 4.24 8.70 -1.05
C LEU A 206 2.83 9.14 -1.48
N THR A 207 2.64 9.44 -2.75
CA THR A 207 1.30 9.72 -3.29
C THR A 207 1.18 9.32 -4.76
N ALA A 208 -0.03 8.94 -5.18
CA ALA A 208 -0.35 8.72 -6.59
C ALA A 208 -0.43 10.02 -7.39
N THR A 209 -1.02 11.04 -6.77
CA THR A 209 -1.35 12.32 -7.41
C THR A 209 -1.16 13.43 -6.40
N ALA A 210 -0.43 14.46 -6.77
CA ALA A 210 -0.34 15.73 -6.06
C ALA A 210 -0.09 16.81 -7.12
N SER A 211 -0.64 18.01 -6.97
CA SER A 211 -0.21 19.21 -7.72
C SER A 211 1.10 19.73 -7.13
N ALA A 212 1.75 20.70 -7.77
CA ALA A 212 2.94 21.35 -7.17
C ALA A 212 2.60 22.02 -5.83
N GLU A 213 1.44 22.67 -5.74
CA GLU A 213 0.92 23.31 -4.53
C GLU A 213 0.71 22.30 -3.39
N VAL A 214 0.11 21.13 -3.69
CA VAL A 214 -0.07 20.07 -2.69
C VAL A 214 1.27 19.54 -2.19
N VAL A 215 2.30 19.44 -3.04
CA VAL A 215 3.64 19.03 -2.59
C VAL A 215 4.25 20.07 -1.64
N LEU A 216 4.18 21.36 -1.98
CA LEU A 216 4.69 22.43 -1.12
C LEU A 216 3.98 22.46 0.23
N ASP A 217 2.65 22.27 0.23
CA ASP A 217 1.85 22.19 1.45
C ASP A 217 2.21 20.96 2.29
N VAL A 218 2.42 19.79 1.66
CA VAL A 218 2.91 18.58 2.33
C VAL A 218 4.26 18.84 3.01
N GLN A 219 5.22 19.47 2.33
CA GLN A 219 6.53 19.79 2.91
C GLN A 219 6.38 20.67 4.16
N LYS A 220 5.60 21.75 4.04
CA LYS A 220 5.31 22.66 5.16
C LYS A 220 4.64 21.95 6.32
N MET A 221 3.59 21.19 6.05
CA MET A 221 2.78 20.52 7.08
C MET A 221 3.54 19.41 7.79
N LEU A 222 4.48 18.73 7.13
CA LEU A 222 5.33 17.72 7.75
C LEU A 222 6.60 18.30 8.37
N GLY A 223 6.88 19.61 8.20
CA GLY A 223 8.11 20.24 8.68
C GLY A 223 9.36 19.78 7.92
N LEU A 224 9.21 19.39 6.64
CA LEU A 224 10.33 18.99 5.80
C LEU A 224 11.01 20.24 5.22
N PRO A 225 12.32 20.43 5.39
CA PRO A 225 13.02 21.59 4.84
C PRO A 225 12.91 21.59 3.30
N GLN A 226 12.42 22.69 2.72
CA GLN A 226 12.19 22.78 1.28
C GLN A 226 13.48 22.58 0.47
N ASP A 227 14.60 23.10 0.97
CA ASP A 227 15.90 23.06 0.28
C ASP A 227 16.59 21.68 0.36
N ASN A 228 16.16 20.81 1.27
CA ASN A 228 16.79 19.51 1.49
C ASN A 228 15.87 18.31 1.16
N CYS A 229 14.56 18.53 1.13
CA CYS A 229 13.58 17.51 0.80
C CYS A 229 13.54 17.29 -0.72
N LEU A 230 13.94 16.09 -1.14
CA LEU A 230 13.96 15.72 -2.55
C LEU A 230 12.53 15.39 -3.03
N VAL A 231 12.09 16.04 -4.11
CA VAL A 231 10.79 15.78 -4.74
C VAL A 231 10.99 15.03 -6.05
N LEU A 232 10.49 13.80 -6.13
CA LEU A 232 10.53 12.97 -7.33
C LEU A 232 9.14 12.79 -7.90
N ARG A 233 8.98 13.07 -9.19
CA ARG A 233 7.71 12.92 -9.90
C ARG A 233 7.90 12.13 -11.18
N SER A 234 7.17 11.03 -11.33
CA SER A 234 7.08 10.34 -12.62
C SER A 234 6.03 10.99 -13.51
N GLY A 235 6.18 10.85 -14.83
CA GLY A 235 5.11 11.19 -15.76
C GLY A 235 3.81 10.42 -15.49
N TYR A 236 2.68 11.03 -15.85
CA TYR A 236 1.35 10.43 -15.68
C TYR A 236 1.02 9.40 -16.77
N ASN A 237 1.84 9.30 -17.81
CA ASN A 237 1.57 8.45 -18.96
C ASN A 237 1.58 6.97 -18.56
N ARG A 238 0.54 6.25 -19.01
CA ARG A 238 0.39 4.82 -18.82
C ARG A 238 0.25 4.19 -20.20
N PRO A 239 1.37 3.77 -20.84
CA PRO A 239 1.33 3.23 -22.20
C PRO A 239 0.48 1.95 -22.30
N ASN A 240 0.22 1.30 -21.16
CA ASN A 240 -0.63 0.13 -21.05
C ASN A 240 -2.15 0.44 -20.94
N LEU A 241 -2.55 1.73 -20.91
CA LEU A 241 -3.96 2.15 -20.84
C LEU A 241 -4.40 2.75 -22.18
N ASN A 242 -5.48 2.20 -22.74
CA ASN A 242 -6.11 2.72 -23.94
C ASN A 242 -7.31 3.59 -23.54
N TYR A 243 -7.23 4.89 -23.80
CA TYR A 243 -8.29 5.85 -23.51
C TYR A 243 -9.23 5.97 -24.71
N GLN A 244 -10.53 5.73 -24.51
CA GLN A 244 -11.55 5.85 -25.55
C GLN A 244 -12.74 6.68 -25.04
N ALA A 245 -13.12 7.71 -25.78
CA ALA A 245 -14.37 8.43 -25.58
C ALA A 245 -15.39 7.90 -26.60
N LEU A 246 -16.50 7.35 -26.12
CA LEU A 246 -17.57 6.81 -26.95
C LEU A 246 -18.82 7.67 -26.78
N PHE A 247 -19.55 7.88 -27.88
CA PHE A 247 -20.84 8.54 -27.81
C PHE A 247 -21.80 7.70 -26.98
N ARG A 248 -22.42 8.33 -25.98
CA ARG A 248 -23.42 7.69 -25.14
C ARG A 248 -24.80 7.85 -25.80
N PRO A 249 -25.52 6.75 -26.08
CA PRO A 249 -26.91 6.83 -26.54
C PRO A 249 -27.77 7.64 -25.56
N GLY A 250 -28.66 8.49 -26.07
CA GLY A 250 -29.35 9.53 -25.30
C GLY A 250 -30.24 9.01 -24.14
N THR A 251 -30.59 7.73 -24.12
CA THR A 251 -31.38 7.11 -23.04
C THR A 251 -30.60 6.06 -22.28
N LEU A 252 -30.89 5.92 -20.98
CA LEU A 252 -30.31 4.85 -20.15
C LEU A 252 -30.62 3.47 -20.72
N THR A 253 -31.84 3.25 -21.20
CA THR A 253 -32.31 2.01 -21.82
C THR A 253 -31.53 1.59 -23.07
N SER A 254 -30.97 2.54 -23.83
CA SER A 254 -30.10 2.26 -24.99
C SER A 254 -28.61 2.19 -24.63
N THR A 255 -28.19 2.87 -23.55
CA THR A 255 -26.82 2.81 -23.04
C THR A 255 -26.47 1.41 -22.50
N TYR A 256 -27.37 0.74 -21.78
CA TYR A 256 -27.06 -0.57 -21.17
C TYR A 256 -26.75 -1.69 -22.18
N PRO A 257 -27.57 -1.93 -23.22
CA PRO A 257 -27.26 -2.95 -24.22
C PRO A 257 -25.92 -2.70 -24.91
N ALA A 258 -25.56 -1.44 -25.14
CA ALA A 258 -24.26 -1.07 -25.72
C ALA A 258 -23.10 -1.48 -24.80
N ILE A 259 -23.19 -1.19 -23.49
CA ILE A 259 -22.16 -1.60 -22.52
C ILE A 259 -22.09 -3.14 -22.42
N ILE A 260 -23.23 -3.82 -22.31
CA ILE A 260 -23.27 -5.29 -22.24
C ILE A 260 -22.67 -5.92 -23.49
N ARG A 261 -22.99 -5.41 -24.68
CA ARG A 261 -22.39 -5.86 -25.95
C ARG A 261 -20.88 -5.71 -25.90
N LEU A 262 -20.38 -4.57 -25.42
CA LEU A 262 -18.95 -4.29 -25.32
C LEU A 262 -18.25 -5.28 -24.36
N LEU A 263 -18.87 -5.58 -23.22
CA LEU A 263 -18.36 -6.56 -22.24
C LEU A 263 -18.44 -8.01 -22.73
N LYS A 264 -19.49 -8.38 -23.48
CA LYS A 264 -19.64 -9.74 -24.05
C LYS A 264 -18.78 -10.01 -25.27
N THR A 265 -18.36 -8.96 -25.98
CA THR A 265 -17.58 -9.10 -27.22
C THR A 265 -16.12 -8.77 -26.97
N LYS A 266 -15.78 -7.49 -26.89
CA LYS A 266 -14.40 -6.99 -26.78
C LYS A 266 -13.72 -7.42 -25.48
N PHE A 267 -14.47 -7.50 -24.38
CA PHE A 267 -13.92 -7.81 -23.05
C PHE A 267 -14.46 -9.12 -22.46
N ALA A 268 -14.84 -10.07 -23.33
CA ALA A 268 -15.39 -11.36 -22.90
C ALA A 268 -14.44 -12.08 -21.92
N GLY A 269 -14.99 -12.53 -20.78
CA GLY A 269 -14.23 -13.24 -19.75
C GLY A 269 -13.27 -12.37 -18.92
N GLN A 270 -13.24 -11.06 -19.13
CA GLN A 270 -12.39 -10.13 -18.38
C GLN A 270 -13.16 -9.48 -17.22
N SER A 271 -12.42 -9.02 -16.21
CA SER A 271 -12.97 -8.21 -15.12
C SER A 271 -13.08 -6.74 -15.53
N ALA A 272 -14.17 -6.08 -15.13
CA ALA A 272 -14.41 -4.67 -15.44
C ALA A 272 -14.89 -3.89 -14.21
N HIS A 273 -14.50 -2.61 -14.12
CA HIS A 273 -14.99 -1.67 -13.13
C HIS A 273 -15.88 -0.63 -13.82
N CYS A 274 -17.15 -0.55 -13.45
CA CYS A 274 -18.09 0.45 -13.97
C CYS A 274 -18.40 1.49 -12.89
N LEU A 275 -18.17 2.77 -13.20
CA LEU A 275 -18.50 3.89 -12.32
C LEU A 275 -19.82 4.53 -12.79
N ALA A 276 -20.74 4.76 -11.85
CA ALA A 276 -22.02 5.42 -12.10
C ALA A 276 -22.17 6.61 -11.15
N LEU A 277 -22.64 7.74 -11.68
CA LEU A 277 -22.78 9.01 -10.96
C LEU A 277 -23.91 8.99 -9.93
N ASP A 278 -25.00 8.28 -10.22
CA ASP A 278 -26.20 8.27 -9.36
C ASP A 278 -26.68 6.83 -9.02
N ALA A 279 -27.51 6.75 -7.97
CA ALA A 279 -28.03 5.49 -7.45
C ALA A 279 -29.03 4.81 -8.40
N LYS A 280 -29.80 5.58 -9.19
CA LYS A 280 -30.81 5.08 -10.11
C LYS A 280 -30.16 4.35 -11.29
N THR A 281 -29.13 4.96 -11.88
CA THR A 281 -28.25 4.37 -12.90
C THR A 281 -27.62 3.09 -12.38
N ARG A 282 -27.16 3.06 -11.11
CA ARG A 282 -26.61 1.84 -10.49
C ARG A 282 -27.64 0.73 -10.33
N GLN A 283 -28.85 1.05 -9.89
CA GLN A 283 -29.92 0.05 -9.70
C GLN A 283 -30.35 -0.55 -11.05
N LEU A 284 -30.36 0.26 -12.10
CA LEU A 284 -30.59 -0.21 -13.46
C LEU A 284 -29.44 -1.08 -13.98
N PHE A 285 -28.18 -0.74 -13.68
CA PHE A 285 -27.06 -1.65 -13.93
C PHE A 285 -27.22 -2.99 -13.17
N LYS A 286 -27.72 -2.99 -11.94
CA LYS A 286 -27.99 -4.25 -11.20
C LYS A 286 -28.99 -5.14 -11.93
N LEU A 287 -30.07 -4.56 -12.43
CA LEU A 287 -31.12 -5.28 -13.15
C LEU A 287 -30.66 -5.79 -14.52
N GLY A 288 -29.90 -4.97 -15.26
CA GLY A 288 -29.41 -5.33 -16.60
C GLY A 288 -28.31 -6.39 -16.62
N PHE A 289 -27.63 -6.62 -15.49
CA PHE A 289 -26.53 -7.58 -15.35
C PHE A 289 -26.91 -8.81 -14.50
N SER A 290 -28.20 -9.13 -14.39
CA SER A 290 -28.73 -10.24 -13.57
C SER A 290 -28.15 -11.63 -13.89
N GLY A 291 -27.47 -11.82 -15.02
CA GLY A 291 -26.75 -13.05 -15.39
C GLY A 291 -25.22 -13.02 -15.24
N TRP A 292 -24.65 -11.96 -14.65
CA TRP A 292 -23.21 -11.82 -14.39
C TRP A 292 -22.93 -11.93 -12.90
N ILE A 293 -21.74 -12.42 -12.53
CA ILE A 293 -21.25 -12.27 -11.16
C ILE A 293 -20.87 -10.80 -10.98
N VAL A 294 -21.75 -10.00 -10.41
CA VAL A 294 -21.50 -8.57 -10.17
C VAL A 294 -21.37 -8.28 -8.69
N SER A 295 -20.20 -7.79 -8.29
CA SER A 295 -19.97 -7.22 -6.95
C SER A 295 -20.10 -5.70 -7.02
N TRP A 296 -20.93 -5.12 -6.16
CA TRP A 296 -21.19 -3.68 -6.11
C TRP A 296 -20.58 -3.06 -4.86
N VAL A 297 -19.76 -2.02 -5.03
CA VAL A 297 -19.21 -1.24 -3.91
C VAL A 297 -19.88 0.13 -3.85
N ARG A 298 -20.44 0.47 -2.69
CA ARG A 298 -20.99 1.80 -2.42
C ARG A 298 -19.89 2.67 -1.84
N ARG A 299 -19.39 3.66 -2.59
CA ARG A 299 -18.55 4.72 -2.04
C ARG A 299 -19.47 5.74 -1.37
N TYR A 300 -19.55 5.70 -0.04
CA TYR A 300 -20.15 6.78 0.75
C TYR A 300 -19.05 7.77 1.12
N SER A 301 -19.38 9.05 1.11
CA SER A 301 -18.54 10.15 1.61
C SER A 301 -18.50 10.23 3.15
N SER A 302 -18.91 9.19 3.89
CA SER A 302 -18.92 9.20 5.36
C SER A 302 -18.45 7.87 5.98
N PRO A 303 -17.66 7.85 7.08
CA PRO A 303 -16.90 6.68 7.54
C PRO A 303 -17.63 5.78 8.55
N SER A 304 -18.92 5.96 8.81
CA SER A 304 -19.60 5.28 9.92
C SER A 304 -20.25 3.95 9.51
N LYS A 305 -19.51 2.82 9.65
CA LYS A 305 -19.94 1.47 10.14
C LYS A 305 -19.17 0.28 9.52
N PRO A 306 -19.08 -0.87 10.23
CA PRO A 306 -18.24 -2.01 9.85
C PRO A 306 -18.94 -2.88 8.78
N GLN A 307 -18.87 -2.48 7.51
CA GLN A 307 -19.46 -3.24 6.40
C GLN A 307 -18.43 -3.77 5.38
N ARG A 308 -17.13 -3.66 5.69
CA ARG A 308 -16.05 -4.20 4.83
C ARG A 308 -15.86 -5.72 4.94
N HIS A 309 -16.32 -6.37 6.02
CA HIS A 309 -16.21 -7.84 6.15
C HIS A 309 -17.16 -8.60 5.21
N GLU A 310 -18.33 -8.04 4.87
CA GLU A 310 -19.25 -8.63 3.89
C GLU A 310 -18.64 -8.70 2.47
N PHE A 311 -17.71 -7.80 2.15
CA PHE A 311 -17.06 -7.75 0.84
C PHE A 311 -16.20 -9.00 0.56
N THR A 312 -15.41 -9.43 1.56
CA THR A 312 -14.54 -10.61 1.44
C THR A 312 -15.37 -11.90 1.47
N ASP A 313 -16.32 -11.98 2.39
CA ASP A 313 -17.18 -13.16 2.56
C ASP A 313 -18.10 -13.41 1.34
N CYS A 314 -18.61 -12.35 0.70
CA CYS A 314 -19.48 -12.48 -0.46
C CYS A 314 -18.70 -12.95 -1.70
N ILE A 315 -17.50 -12.41 -1.95
CA ILE A 315 -16.64 -12.86 -3.06
C ILE A 315 -16.14 -14.29 -2.83
N GLU A 316 -15.78 -14.65 -1.60
CA GLU A 316 -15.32 -16.00 -1.26
C GLU A 316 -16.46 -17.05 -1.39
N ARG A 317 -17.69 -16.71 -0.97
CA ARG A 317 -18.87 -17.58 -1.15
C ARG A 317 -19.27 -17.72 -2.61
N LEU A 318 -19.23 -16.65 -3.41
CA LEU A 318 -19.51 -16.69 -4.85
C LEU A 318 -18.49 -17.53 -5.63
N LEU A 319 -17.21 -17.47 -5.28
CA LEU A 319 -16.18 -18.29 -5.90
C LEU A 319 -16.27 -19.77 -5.50
N LYS A 320 -16.63 -20.08 -4.24
CA LYS A 320 -16.93 -21.46 -3.79
C LYS A 320 -18.15 -22.04 -4.50
N PHE A 321 -19.18 -21.23 -4.76
CA PHE A 321 -20.37 -21.63 -5.53
C PHE A 321 -20.05 -21.88 -7.01
N TYR A 322 -19.25 -21.01 -7.65
CA TYR A 322 -18.85 -21.16 -9.05
C TYR A 322 -17.95 -22.38 -9.28
N LEU A 323 -17.01 -22.64 -8.36
CA LEU A 323 -16.12 -23.79 -8.45
C LEU A 323 -16.87 -25.12 -8.28
N SER A 324 -17.91 -25.18 -7.43
CA SER A 324 -18.66 -26.42 -7.18
C SER A 324 -19.66 -26.79 -8.28
N HIS A 325 -20.09 -25.83 -9.13
CA HIS A 325 -21.17 -26.05 -10.09
C HIS A 325 -20.75 -26.01 -11.57
N LEU A 326 -19.56 -25.47 -11.92
CA LEU A 326 -19.13 -25.33 -13.32
C LEU A 326 -17.86 -26.12 -13.71
N LEU A 327 -17.23 -26.82 -12.78
CA LEU A 327 -16.16 -27.78 -13.08
C LEU A 327 -16.56 -29.14 -12.52
N PRO A 328 -16.51 -30.24 -13.31
CA PRO A 328 -16.63 -31.57 -12.73
C PRO A 328 -15.44 -31.74 -11.79
N PHE A 329 -15.71 -31.66 -10.49
CA PHE A 329 -14.78 -31.98 -9.42
C PHE A 329 -14.47 -33.48 -9.51
N SER A 330 -13.61 -33.87 -10.45
CA SER A 330 -12.86 -35.11 -10.31
C SER A 330 -11.94 -34.93 -9.11
N LYS A 331 -12.12 -35.82 -8.13
CA LYS A 331 -11.49 -35.84 -6.81
C LYS A 331 -10.00 -35.43 -6.89
N GLY A 332 -9.70 -34.19 -6.48
CA GLY A 332 -8.34 -33.66 -6.49
C GLY A 332 -8.30 -32.20 -6.04
N HIS A 333 -8.16 -31.98 -4.73
CA HIS A 333 -8.35 -30.68 -4.08
C HIS A 333 -7.26 -29.67 -4.47
N ARG A 334 -7.63 -28.59 -5.18
CA ARG A 334 -6.80 -27.39 -5.40
C ARG A 334 -7.20 -26.29 -4.42
N ARG A 335 -6.25 -25.48 -3.97
CA ARG A 335 -6.47 -24.39 -2.99
C ARG A 335 -6.64 -23.05 -3.71
N LEU A 336 -7.77 -22.37 -3.48
CA LEU A 336 -8.01 -21.01 -3.96
C LEU A 336 -7.42 -20.02 -2.95
N VAL A 337 -6.59 -19.09 -3.41
CA VAL A 337 -6.07 -18.00 -2.58
C VAL A 337 -6.55 -16.68 -3.16
N CYS A 338 -7.40 -15.97 -2.41
CA CYS A 338 -7.84 -14.63 -2.77
C CYS A 338 -7.01 -13.61 -2.00
N GLY A 339 -6.54 -12.60 -2.73
CA GLY A 339 -5.70 -11.55 -2.20
C GLY A 339 -6.11 -10.18 -2.74
N PRO A 340 -6.01 -9.13 -1.93
CA PRO A 340 -6.16 -7.77 -2.41
C PRO A 340 -4.93 -7.35 -3.22
N ALA A 341 -5.16 -6.73 -4.37
CA ALA A 341 -4.16 -6.07 -5.19
C ALA A 341 -4.41 -4.55 -5.18
N ALA A 342 -3.37 -3.77 -5.48
CA ALA A 342 -3.35 -2.31 -5.38
C ALA A 342 -4.37 -1.54 -6.27
N ALA A 343 -5.29 -2.24 -6.95
CA ALA A 343 -6.41 -1.68 -7.70
C ALA A 343 -7.71 -2.53 -7.62
N GLY A 344 -7.80 -3.53 -6.73
CA GLY A 344 -8.94 -4.45 -6.61
C GLY A 344 -8.52 -5.86 -6.13
N TYR A 345 -9.47 -6.73 -5.81
CA TYR A 345 -9.19 -8.12 -5.39
C TYR A 345 -8.87 -9.00 -6.60
N CYS A 346 -7.86 -9.86 -6.49
CA CYS A 346 -7.50 -10.84 -7.50
C CYS A 346 -7.45 -12.24 -6.87
N CYS A 347 -8.14 -13.21 -7.46
CA CYS A 347 -8.11 -14.61 -7.03
C CYS A 347 -7.29 -15.44 -8.03
N ARG A 348 -6.40 -16.29 -7.51
CA ARG A 348 -5.51 -17.13 -8.33
C ARG A 348 -5.64 -18.60 -7.89
N LEU A 349 -5.79 -19.49 -8.86
CA LEU A 349 -5.72 -20.95 -8.66
C LEU A 349 -4.25 -21.38 -8.70
N LEU A 350 -3.77 -22.04 -7.64
CA LEU A 350 -2.41 -22.56 -7.57
C LEU A 350 -2.39 -24.07 -7.86
N PRO A 351 -1.47 -24.57 -8.71
CA PRO A 351 -1.14 -25.99 -8.76
C PRO A 351 -0.31 -26.40 -7.54
N ARG A 352 -0.41 -27.66 -7.11
CA ARG A 352 0.31 -28.19 -5.95
C ARG A 352 1.83 -27.98 -6.16
N LYS A 353 2.52 -27.29 -5.24
CA LYS A 353 3.97 -27.47 -5.08
C LYS A 353 4.17 -28.88 -4.52
N ARG A 354 5.02 -29.68 -5.17
CA ARG A 354 5.30 -31.09 -4.81
C ARG A 354 5.56 -31.24 -3.32
#